data_AF-A0AA96MET9-F1
#
_entry.id   AF-A0AA96MET9-F1
#
_cell.length_a   1.000
_cell.length_b   1.000
_cell.length_c   1.000
_cell.angle_alpha   90.00
_cell.angle_beta   90.00
_cell.angle_gamma   90.00
#
_symmetry.space_group_name_H-M   'P 1'
#
loop_
_entity.id
_entity.type
_entity.pdbx_description
1 polymer ?
#
loop_
_entity_poly.entity_id
_entity_poly.type
_entity_poly.pdbx_seq_one_letter_code
_entity_poly.pdbx_strand_id
1 'polypeptide(L)' 'MVRVFGSIACVLLVSAVLLLTVDCRIYSSRGWLREKKYAKVLGWSYSILFLLILAGLLIYV' A
#
# COMPACT_ATOMS: atom_id res chain seq x y z
N MET A 1 -19.39 -3.87 10.71
CA MET A 1 -18.37 -2.82 10.56
C MET A 1 -16.97 -3.41 10.47
N VAL A 2 -16.49 -4.14 11.49
CA VAL A 2 -15.14 -4.74 11.54
C VAL A 2 -14.76 -5.55 10.29
N ARG A 3 -15.68 -6.40 9.79
CA ARG A 3 -15.42 -7.24 8.61
C ARG A 3 -15.15 -6.42 7.33
N VAL A 4 -15.83 -5.29 7.15
CA VAL A 4 -15.67 -4.42 5.97
C VAL A 4 -14.34 -3.66 6.04
N PHE A 5 -14.02 -3.10 7.21
CA PHE A 5 -12.73 -2.42 7.42
C PHE A 5 -11.54 -3.37 7.30
N GLY A 6 -11.68 -4.62 7.78
CA GLY A 6 -10.68 -5.67 7.57
C GLY A 6 -10.45 -5.99 6.09
N SER A 7 -11.52 -6.14 5.29
CA SER A 7 -11.42 -6.35 3.84
C SER A 7 -10.72 -5.19 3.14
N ILE A 8 -11.08 -3.94 3.48
CA ILE A 8 -10.45 -2.73 2.93
C ILE A 8 -8.96 -2.70 3.27
N ALA A 9 -8.60 -3.01 4.52
CA ALA A 9 -7.21 -3.08 4.96
C ALA A 9 -6.42 -4.13 4.16
N CYS A 10 -6.97 -5.33 3.95
CA CYS A 10 -6.31 -6.36 3.12
C CYS A 10 -6.08 -5.89 1.67
N VAL A 11 -7.07 -5.26 1.03
CA VAL A 11 -6.92 -4.74 -0.34
C VAL A 11 -5.86 -3.64 -0.41
N LEU A 12 -5.83 -2.75 0.57
CA LEU A 12 -4.80 -1.71 0.71
C LEU A 12 -3.40 -2.30 0.86
N LEU A 13 -3.24 -3.33 1.69
CA LEU A 13 -1.97 -4.02 1.88
C LEU A 13 -1.48 -4.66 0.58
N VAL A 14 -2.34 -5.41 -0.10
CA VAL A 14 -1.98 -6.06 -1.38
C VAL A 14 -1.58 -5.01 -2.42
N SER A 15 -2.35 -3.92 -2.52
CA SER A 15 -2.05 -2.82 -3.45
C SER A 15 -0.70 -2.17 -3.13
N ALA A 16 -0.43 -1.89 -1.84
CA ALA A 16 0.84 -1.33 -1.40
C ALA A 16 2.03 -2.24 -1.73
N VAL A 17 1.88 -3.56 -1.51
CA VAL A 17 2.92 -4.55 -1.83
C VAL A 17 3.18 -4.58 -3.33
N LEU A 18 2.15 -4.60 -4.17
CA LEU A 18 2.31 -4.59 -5.63
C LEU A 18 3.06 -3.32 -6.10
N LEU A 19 2.66 -2.14 -5.62
CA LEU A 19 3.31 -0.87 -5.95
C LEU A 19 4.79 -0.80 -5.50
N LEU A 20 5.10 -1.33 -4.33
CA LEU A 20 6.46 -1.31 -3.77
C LEU A 20 7.38 -2.38 -4.37
N THR A 21 6.84 -3.52 -4.77
CA THR A 21 7.65 -4.67 -5.22
C THR A 21 7.62 -4.85 -6.73
N VAL A 22 6.43 -4.85 -7.34
CA VAL A 22 6.25 -5.11 -8.78
C VAL A 22 6.55 -3.85 -9.57
N ASP A 23 5.81 -2.77 -9.32
CA ASP A 23 5.95 -1.52 -10.07
C ASP A 23 7.34 -0.91 -9.90
N CYS A 24 7.84 -0.81 -8.66
CA CYS A 24 9.20 -0.32 -8.42
C CYS A 24 10.28 -1.15 -9.12
N ARG A 25 10.10 -2.48 -9.27
CA ARG A 25 11.06 -3.35 -9.96
C ARG A 25 10.96 -3.17 -11.48
N ILE A 26 9.75 -3.08 -12.03
CA ILE A 26 9.52 -2.83 -13.46
C ILE A 26 10.11 -1.47 -13.86
N TYR A 27 9.80 -0.41 -13.11
CA TYR A 27 10.31 0.92 -13.40
C TYR A 27 11.82 1.02 -13.22
N SER A 28 12.39 0.29 -12.26
CA SER A 28 13.86 0.20 -12.12
C SER A 28 14.51 -0.52 -13.30
N SER A 29 13.89 -1.58 -13.82
CA SER A 29 14.41 -2.34 -14.97
C SER A 29 14.31 -1.57 -16.29
N ARG A 30 13.31 -0.69 -16.44
CA ARG A 30 13.11 0.13 -17.64
C ARG A 30 13.86 1.48 -17.62
N GLY A 31 14.55 1.80 -16.52
CA GLY A 31 15.25 3.09 -16.35
C GLY A 31 14.32 4.28 -16.05
N TRP A 32 13.06 4.01 -15.69
CA TRP A 32 12.00 4.98 -15.47
C TRP A 32 12.03 5.50 -14.02
N LEU A 33 13.08 6.25 -13.67
CA LEU A 33 13.37 6.68 -12.30
C LEU A 33 12.30 7.61 -11.69
N ARG A 34 11.63 8.43 -12.51
CA ARG A 34 10.55 9.32 -12.04
C ARG A 34 9.33 8.51 -11.64
N GLU A 35 8.88 7.60 -12.49
CA GLU A 35 7.73 6.71 -12.21
C GLU A 35 8.01 5.78 -11.04
N LYS A 36 9.25 5.29 -10.89
CA LYS A 36 9.69 4.56 -9.69
C LYS A 36 9.49 5.39 -8.42
N LYS A 37 9.83 6.69 -8.44
CA LYS A 37 9.66 7.57 -7.27
C LYS A 37 8.17 7.75 -6.94
N TYR A 38 7.32 7.95 -7.95
CA TYR A 38 5.87 8.06 -7.76
C TYR A 38 5.25 6.76 -7.22
N ALA A 39 5.58 5.61 -7.81
CA ALA A 39 5.11 4.31 -7.36
C ALA A 39 5.52 4.01 -5.92
N LYS A 40 6.76 4.36 -5.55
CA LYS A 40 7.26 4.21 -4.18
C LYS A 40 6.48 5.10 -3.22
N VAL A 41 6.27 6.38 -3.54
CA VAL A 41 5.49 7.31 -2.71
C VAL A 41 4.05 6.81 -2.53
N LEU A 42 3.40 6.38 -3.61
CA LEU A 42 2.05 5.82 -3.57
C LEU A 42 1.99 4.54 -2.72
N GLY A 43 2.91 3.60 -2.93
CA GLY A 43 2.97 2.37 -2.14
C GLY A 43 3.17 2.63 -0.65
N TRP A 44 4.05 3.57 -0.27
CA TRP A 44 4.20 3.99 1.13
C TRP A 44 2.94 4.68 1.68
N SER A 45 2.27 5.51 0.89
CA SER A 45 1.01 6.16 1.31
C SER A 45 -0.09 5.13 1.60
N TYR A 46 -0.23 4.10 0.77
CA TYR A 46 -1.18 3.01 1.00
C TYR A 46 -0.80 2.15 2.21
N SER A 47 0.49 1.94 2.46
CA SER A 47 0.98 1.23 3.64
C SER A 47 0.66 1.99 4.95
N ILE A 48 0.81 3.32 4.94
CA ILE A 48 0.44 4.18 6.07
C ILE A 48 -1.09 4.14 6.29
N LEU A 49 -1.89 4.28 5.24
CA LEU A 49 -3.35 4.19 5.33
C LEU A 49 -3.81 2.84 5.89
N PHE A 50 -3.19 1.75 5.43
CA PHE A 50 -3.42 0.41 5.96
C PHE A 50 -3.16 0.34 7.46
N LEU A 51 -2.00 0.83 7.92
CA LEU A 51 -1.64 0.85 9.34
C LEU A 51 -2.61 1.67 10.18
N LEU A 52 -3.07 2.82 9.66
CA LEU A 52 -4.02 3.69 10.34
C LEU A 52 -5.38 3.01 10.54
N ILE A 53 -5.87 2.32 9.50
CA ILE A 53 -7.12 1.54 9.58
C ILE A 53 -6.94 0.36 10.53
N LEU A 54 -5.81 -0.35 10.48
CA LEU A 54 -5.53 -1.48 11.36
C LEU A 54 -5.45 -1.05 12.83
N ALA A 55 -4.77 0.06 13.13
CA ALA A 55 -4.68 0.62 14.47
C ALA A 55 -6.06 1.07 14.98
N GLY A 56 -6.86 1.73 14.14
CA GLY A 56 -8.24 2.09 14.48
C GLY A 56 -9.12 0.86 14.75
N LEU A 57 -8.94 -0.21 13.98
CA LEU A 57 -9.65 -1.47 14.17
C LEU A 57 -9.25 -2.15 15.49
N LEU A 58 -7.97 -2.15 15.84
CA LEU A 58 -7.44 -2.73 17.08
C LEU A 58 -7.92 -2.00 18.35
N ILE A 59 -8.13 -0.68 18.27
CA ILE A 59 -8.67 0.10 19.39
C ILE A 59 -10.20 -0.09 19.51
N TYR A 60 -10.87 -0.30 18.38
CA TYR A 60 -12.33 -0.43 18.31
C TYR A 60 -12.85 -1.82 18.68
N VAL A 61 -12.06 -2.87 18.41
CA VAL A 61 -12.35 -4.27 18.78
C VAL A 61 -12.03 -4.50 20.25
#